data_AF-A0A380E3U7-F1
#
_entry.id   AF-A0A380E3U7-F1
#
_cell.length_a   1.000
_cell.length_b   1.000
_cell.length_c   1.000
_cell.angle_alpha   90.00
_cell.angle_beta   90.00
_cell.angle_gamma   90.00
#
_symmetry.space_group_name_H-M   'P 1'
#
loop_
_entity.id
_entity.type
_entity.pdbx_description
1 polymer ?
#
loop_
_entity_poly.entity_id
_entity_poly.type
_entity_poly.pdbx_seq_one_letter_code
_entity_poly.pdbx_strand_id
1 'polypeptide(L)' 'MMDNKDYKKFYLIREDVLPESVVKTLKIKDALKSDPTLSIYDAVKQFDLSRSAFYKYRETIFPVDDKMLDHREFTLILM' A
#
# COMPACT_ATOMS: atom_id res chain seq x y z
N MET A 1 -7.85 21.42 28.19
CA MET A 1 -7.75 21.57 26.71
C MET A 1 -7.47 20.18 26.18
N MET A 2 -8.41 19.56 25.46
CA MET A 2 -8.23 18.21 24.92
C MET A 2 -7.40 18.30 23.65
N ASP A 3 -6.25 17.63 23.69
CA ASP A 3 -5.36 17.37 22.56
C ASP A 3 -6.17 16.65 21.49
N ASN A 4 -6.57 17.37 20.44
CA ASN A 4 -7.32 16.80 19.33
C ASN A 4 -6.32 16.05 18.45
N LYS A 5 -5.83 14.90 18.94
CA LYS A 5 -5.09 13.96 18.09
C LYS A 5 -6.04 13.53 17.00
N ASP A 6 -5.76 13.97 15.77
CA ASP A 6 -6.40 13.46 14.56
C ASP A 6 -6.04 11.98 14.39
N TYR A 7 -6.69 11.12 15.16
CA TYR A 7 -6.58 9.67 15.03
C TYR A 7 -7.07 9.31 13.62
N LYS A 8 -6.14 8.85 12.78
CA LYS A 8 -6.50 8.35 11.46
C LYS A 8 -7.41 7.13 11.63
N LYS A 9 -8.54 7.13 10.95
CA LYS A 9 -9.42 5.97 10.87
C LYS A 9 -8.83 4.98 9.87
N PHE A 10 -8.71 3.72 10.27
CA PHE A 10 -8.25 2.63 9.42
C PHE A 10 -9.41 1.71 9.10
N TYR A 11 -9.39 1.12 7.90
CA TYR A 11 -10.41 0.21 7.41
C TYR A 11 -9.74 -1.05 6.89
N LEU A 12 -10.34 -2.21 7.17
CA LEU A 12 -9.99 -3.47 6.55
C LEU A 12 -10.87 -3.66 5.31
N ILE A 13 -10.22 -3.85 4.17
CA ILE A 13 -10.88 -3.93 2.87
C ILE A 13 -10.41 -5.21 2.20
N ARG A 14 -11.33 -6.00 1.65
CA ARG A 14 -10.97 -7.19 0.88
C ARG A 14 -10.31 -6.78 -0.44
N GLU A 15 -9.42 -7.63 -0.94
CA GLU A 15 -8.70 -7.37 -2.18
C GLU A 15 -9.62 -7.21 -3.40
N ASP A 16 -10.68 -8.02 -3.49
CA ASP A 16 -11.61 -8.06 -4.63
C ASP A 16 -12.39 -6.75 -4.85
N VAL A 17 -12.50 -5.91 -3.82
CA VAL A 17 -13.17 -4.61 -3.89
C VAL A 17 -12.20 -3.44 -4.05
N LEU A 18 -10.89 -3.70 -4.11
CA LEU A 18 -9.89 -2.65 -4.29
C LEU A 18 -9.97 -2.07 -5.71
N PRO A 19 -9.94 -0.73 -5.84
CA PRO A 19 -9.80 -0.10 -7.14
C PRO A 19 -8.50 -0.54 -7.83
N GLU A 20 -8.54 -0.63 -9.15
CA GLU A 20 -7.39 -1.02 -9.97
C GLU A 20 -6.13 -0.20 -9.67
N SER A 21 -6.29 1.10 -9.37
CA SER A 21 -5.17 2.00 -9.01
C SER A 21 -4.46 1.60 -7.72
N VAL A 22 -5.19 1.07 -6.74
CA VAL A 22 -4.63 0.57 -5.47
C VAL A 22 -3.90 -0.73 -5.72
N VAL A 23 -4.50 -1.66 -6.48
CA VAL A 23 -3.90 -2.93 -6.86
C VAL A 23 -2.59 -2.71 -7.65
N LYS A 24 -2.62 -1.80 -8.64
CA LYS A 24 -1.43 -1.38 -9.40
C LYS A 24 -0.35 -0.77 -8.49
N THR A 25 -0.75 0.04 -7.52
CA THR A 25 0.20 0.62 -6.54
C THR A 25 0.91 -0.47 -5.74
N LEU A 26 0.19 -1.47 -5.23
CA LEU A 26 0.78 -2.59 -4.50
C LEU A 26 1.80 -3.35 -5.37
N LYS A 27 1.43 -3.68 -6.60
CA LYS A 27 2.33 -4.34 -7.57
C LYS A 27 3.58 -3.53 -7.88
N ILE A 28 3.46 -2.20 -8.02
CA ILE A 28 4.61 -1.30 -8.21
C ILE A 28 5.51 -1.31 -6.96
N LYS A 29 4.95 -1.28 -5.75
CA LYS A 29 5.74 -1.34 -4.50
C LYS A 29 6.52 -2.65 -4.41
N ASP A 30 5.91 -3.76 -4.79
CA ASP A 30 6.58 -5.07 -4.81
C ASP A 30 7.71 -5.10 -5.85
N ALA A 31 7.46 -4.60 -7.07
CA ALA A 31 8.49 -4.52 -8.12
C ALA A 31 9.70 -3.68 -7.69
N LEU A 32 9.46 -2.52 -7.08
CA LEU A 32 10.52 -1.64 -6.55
C LEU A 32 11.26 -2.26 -5.36
N LYS A 33 10.60 -3.11 -4.57
CA LYS A 33 11.23 -3.85 -3.46
C LYS A 33 12.10 -5.00 -3.97
N SER A 34 11.67 -5.66 -5.05
CA SER A 34 12.40 -6.78 -5.68
C SER A 34 13.57 -6.30 -6.54
N ASP A 35 13.48 -5.14 -7.18
CA ASP A 35 14.54 -4.57 -8.01
C ASP A 35 14.90 -3.14 -7.56
N PRO A 36 15.99 -2.97 -6.78
CA PRO A 36 16.46 -1.66 -6.33
C PRO A 36 16.95 -0.73 -7.46
N THR A 37 17.20 -1.24 -8.66
CA THR A 37 17.63 -0.45 -9.82
C THR A 37 16.47 0.12 -10.63
N LEU A 38 15.25 -0.41 -10.40
CA LEU A 38 14.04 0.04 -11.08
C LEU A 38 13.63 1.43 -10.60
N SER A 39 13.48 2.37 -11.54
CA SER A 39 13.02 3.70 -11.21
C SER A 39 11.49 3.72 -11.01
N ILE A 40 11.02 4.63 -10.15
CA ILE A 40 9.56 4.87 -9.98
C ILE A 40 8.92 5.21 -11.34
N TYR A 41 9.62 5.98 -12.19
CA TYR A 41 9.09 6.38 -13.49
C TYR A 41 8.86 5.17 -14.41
N ASP A 42 9.81 4.25 -14.48
CA ASP A 42 9.71 3.05 -15.31
C ASP A 42 8.64 2.10 -14.76
N ALA A 43 8.58 1.95 -13.44
CA ALA A 43 7.58 1.10 -12.79
C ALA A 43 6.15 1.62 -13.04
N VAL A 44 5.86 2.90 -12.78
CA VAL A 44 4.50 3.43 -13.01
C VAL A 44 4.09 3.36 -14.48
N LYS A 45 5.05 3.49 -15.41
CA LYS A 45 4.82 3.34 -16.85
C LYS A 45 4.54 1.89 -17.23
N GLN A 46 5.28 0.93 -16.67
CA GLN A 46 5.07 -0.50 -16.89
C GLN A 46 3.68 -0.97 -16.43
N PHE A 47 3.19 -0.43 -15.31
CA PHE A 47 1.90 -0.81 -14.72
C PHE A 47 0.74 0.11 -15.14
N ASP A 48 0.94 1.01 -16.11
CA ASP A 48 -0.06 1.94 -16.61
C ASP A 48 -0.79 2.69 -15.47
N LEU A 49 0.00 3.33 -14.62
CA LEU A 49 -0.47 4.17 -13.52
C LEU A 49 0.17 5.55 -13.62
N SER A 50 -0.60 6.60 -13.36
CA SER A 50 -0.01 7.94 -13.30
C SER A 50 0.87 8.09 -12.06
N ARG A 51 1.92 8.92 -12.16
CA ARG A 51 2.77 9.27 -11.01
C ARG A 51 1.95 9.84 -9.85
N SER A 52 0.99 10.72 -10.14
CA SER A 52 0.14 11.33 -9.10
C SER A 52 -0.75 10.29 -8.40
N ALA A 53 -1.30 9.32 -9.14
CA ALA A 53 -2.06 8.22 -8.55
C ALA A 53 -1.16 7.34 -7.68
N PHE A 54 0.04 6.99 -8.15
CA PHE A 54 1.01 6.25 -7.34
C PHE A 54 1.34 6.99 -6.03
N TYR A 55 1.75 8.26 -6.09
CA TYR A 55 2.10 9.03 -4.90
C TYR A 55 0.92 9.22 -3.93
N LYS A 56 -0.32 9.23 -4.42
CA LYS A 56 -1.53 9.29 -3.56
C LYS A 56 -1.67 8.05 -2.66
N TYR A 57 -1.33 6.88 -3.17
CA TYR A 57 -1.53 5.60 -2.48
C TYR A 57 -0.26 5.03 -1.85
N ARG A 58 0.92 5.45 -2.32
CA ARG A 58 2.24 4.95 -1.91
C ARG A 58 2.42 4.90 -0.39
N GLU A 59 2.05 5.99 0.29
CA GLU A 59 2.25 6.19 1.73
C GLU A 59 0.95 5.96 2.54
N THR A 60 -0.11 5.49 1.91
CA THR A 60 -1.42 5.27 2.56
C THR A 60 -1.92 3.83 2.48
N ILE A 61 -1.37 3.04 1.56
CA ILE A 61 -1.69 1.62 1.38
C ILE A 61 -0.42 0.79 1.58
N PHE A 62 -0.52 -0.21 2.44
CA PHE A 62 0.60 -1.08 2.80
C PHE A 62 0.17 -2.55 2.61
N PRO A 63 0.98 -3.38 1.93
CA PRO A 63 0.72 -4.81 1.89
C PRO A 63 0.87 -5.38 3.30
N VAL A 64 0.03 -6.37 3.63
CA VAL A 64 0.26 -7.21 4.80
C VAL A 64 1.27 -8.27 4.39
N ASP A 65 2.34 -8.44 5.15
CA ASP A 65 3.34 -9.49 4.85
C ASP A 65 2.68 -10.86 4.92
N ASP A 66 2.89 -11.71 3.90
CA ASP A 66 2.36 -13.08 3.84
C ASP A 66 2.72 -13.92 5.08
N LYS A 67 3.88 -13.65 5.68
CA LYS A 67 4.33 -14.32 6.91
C LYS A 67 3.41 -14.04 8.11
N MET A 68 2.66 -12.93 8.09
CA MET A 68 1.66 -12.62 9.12
C MET A 68 0.37 -13.41 8.92
N LEU A 69 0.05 -13.81 7.69
CA LEU A 69 -1.15 -14.56 7.34
C LEU A 69 -1.04 -16.07 7.62
N ASP A 70 0.19 -16.59 7.73
CA ASP A 70 0.44 -18.00 8.06
C ASP A 70 0.13 -18.33 9.54
N HIS A 71 -0.01 -17.30 10.37
CA HIS A 71 -0.41 -17.45 11.77
C HIS A 71 -1.93 -17.34 11.92
N ARG A 72 -2.50 -18.19 12.79
CA ARG A 72 -3.95 -18.16 13.12
C ARG A 72 -4.39 -16.84 13.77
N GLU A 73 -3.48 -16.11 14.39
CA GLU A 73 -3.73 -14.83 15.07
C GLU A 73 -2.56 -13.89 14.83
N PHE A 74 -2.84 -12.63 14.47
CA PHE A 74 -1.85 -11.58 14.32
C PHE A 74 -2.40 -10.25 14.87
N THR A 75 -1.51 -9.41 15.38
CA THR A 75 -1.87 -8.10 15.94
C THR A 75 -1.35 -7.00 15.02
N LEU A 76 -2.25 -6.15 14.52
CA LEU A 76 -1.89 -4.93 13.78
C LEU A 76 -1.90 -3.75 14.74
N ILE A 77 -0.75 -3.11 14.93
CA ILE A 77 -0.64 -1.85 15.67
C ILE A 77 -0.61 -0.71 14.65
N LEU A 78 -1.64 0.14 14.70
CA LEU A 78 -1.78 1.30 13.84
C LEU A 78 -1.58 2.54 14.71
N MET A 79 -0.57 3.36 14.37
CA MET A 79 -0.14 4.54 15.13
C MET A 79 -0.57 5.85 14.47
#